data_AF-A0A1Y1ZFD9-F1
#
_entry.id   AF-A0A1Y1ZFD9-F1
#
_cell.length_a   1.000
_cell.length_b   1.000
_cell.length_c   1.000
_cell.angle_alpha   90.00
_cell.angle_beta   90.00
_cell.angle_gamma   90.00
#
_symmetry.space_group_name_H-M   'P 1'
#
loop_
_entity.id
_entity.type
_entity.pdbx_description
1 polymer ?
#
loop_
_entity_poly.entity_id
_entity_poly.type
_entity_poly.pdbx_seq_one_letter_code
_entity_poly.pdbx_strand_id
1 'polypeptide(L)'
;LIDMERTQTGFRKYISGSKGTKRDNTYQEYISGSIVRNQRRMAQNTRKRLMVIPEAGYTNPLRYRFAEVGYSTRSQKRLKGHKGYSNSNYLMNWMEAIFRVVFAMGNVKSRYFMKQYVICICSQSSHSSQAEILLIGLAEGYIGNGGGFSHCSAGRSGDSALTATEIGWNRAAQYAVEWSQLRESLAKDRALEKQRNE
;
A
#
# COMPACT_ATOMS: atom_id res chain seq x y z
N LEU A 1 -7.03 -14.94 -19.15
CA LEU A 1 -5.58 -15.06 -19.39
C LEU A 1 -4.89 -13.73 -19.08
N ILE A 2 -3.61 -13.75 -18.70
CA ILE A 2 -2.81 -12.53 -18.50
C ILE A 2 -2.61 -11.89 -19.87
N ASP A 3 -3.13 -10.68 -20.04
CA ASP A 3 -3.00 -9.90 -21.28
C ASP A 3 -1.59 -9.29 -21.33
N MET A 4 -0.67 -10.00 -21.99
CA MET A 4 0.73 -9.60 -22.12
C MET A 4 0.90 -8.36 -23.02
N GLU A 5 0.00 -8.14 -23.97
CA GLU A 5 0.05 -7.02 -24.90
C GLU A 5 -0.20 -5.69 -24.15
N ARG A 6 -1.15 -5.68 -23.22
CA ARG A 6 -1.38 -4.52 -22.35
C ARG A 6 -0.24 -4.27 -21.36
N THR A 7 0.51 -5.29 -20.95
CA THR A 7 1.67 -5.09 -20.06
C THR A 7 2.75 -4.18 -20.62
N GLN A 8 2.93 -4.18 -21.94
CA GLN A 8 3.89 -3.33 -22.65
C GLN A 8 3.48 -1.84 -22.68
N THR A 9 2.20 -1.53 -22.46
CA THR A 9 1.69 -0.14 -22.38
C THR A 9 1.75 0.46 -20.97
N GLY A 10 2.31 -0.28 -20.00
CA GLY A 10 2.38 0.10 -18.58
C GLY A 10 1.19 -0.37 -17.73
N PHE A 11 0.28 -1.15 -18.31
CA PHE A 11 -0.85 -1.76 -17.60
C PHE A 11 -0.39 -3.08 -16.97
N ARG A 12 -0.38 -3.21 -15.63
CA ARG A 12 0.08 -4.43 -14.93
C ARG A 12 1.54 -4.82 -15.21
N LYS A 13 2.49 -3.94 -14.86
CA LYS A 13 3.91 -4.33 -14.81
C LYS A 13 4.11 -5.42 -13.76
N TYR A 14 4.64 -6.57 -14.17
CA TYR A 14 4.94 -7.69 -13.28
C TYR A 14 6.44 -7.82 -13.02
N ILE A 15 7.24 -7.89 -14.08
CA ILE A 15 8.70 -8.11 -14.01
C ILE A 15 9.50 -6.99 -14.66
N SER A 16 8.83 -6.11 -15.41
CA SER A 16 9.48 -5.05 -16.19
C SER A 16 9.70 -3.78 -15.38
N GLY A 17 10.91 -3.23 -15.48
CA GLY A 17 11.24 -1.85 -15.15
C GLY A 17 11.22 -0.98 -16.41
N SER A 18 11.35 0.33 -16.23
CA SER A 18 11.52 1.29 -17.32
C SER A 18 12.64 2.28 -17.01
N LYS A 19 13.37 2.72 -18.03
CA LYS A 19 14.40 3.77 -18.00
C LYS A 19 14.10 4.80 -19.09
N GLY A 20 14.66 6.01 -18.93
CA GLY A 20 14.43 7.12 -19.85
C GLY A 20 13.05 7.76 -19.70
N THR A 21 12.76 8.71 -20.58
CA THR A 21 11.47 9.42 -20.60
C THR A 21 10.78 9.22 -21.95
N LYS A 22 9.44 9.18 -21.94
CA LYS A 22 8.67 9.18 -23.19
C LYS A 22 8.78 10.51 -23.93
N ARG A 23 8.99 11.61 -23.21
CA ARG A 23 9.12 12.97 -23.76
C ARG A 23 10.37 13.10 -24.62
N ASP A 24 11.47 12.49 -24.19
CA ASP A 24 12.78 12.62 -24.85
C ASP A 24 13.07 11.42 -25.78
N ASN A 25 12.06 10.60 -26.07
CA ASN A 25 12.17 9.39 -26.89
C ASN A 25 13.28 8.39 -26.45
N THR A 26 13.62 8.37 -25.16
CA THR A 26 14.64 7.47 -24.57
C THR A 26 14.02 6.30 -23.78
N TYR A 27 12.71 6.15 -23.84
CA TYR A 27 11.97 5.15 -23.05
C TYR A 27 12.36 3.73 -23.47
N GLN A 28 12.89 2.95 -22.52
CA GLN A 28 13.19 1.53 -22.69
C GLN A 28 12.63 0.72 -21.53
N GLU A 29 12.00 -0.42 -21.85
CA GLU A 29 11.60 -1.42 -20.86
C GLU A 29 12.65 -2.54 -20.77
N TYR A 30 12.83 -3.08 -19.57
CA TYR A 30 13.77 -4.17 -19.32
C TYR A 30 13.26 -5.06 -18.18
N ILE A 31 13.73 -6.30 -18.12
CA ILE A 31 13.44 -7.18 -16.97
C ILE A 31 14.25 -6.68 -15.77
N SER A 32 13.56 -6.28 -14.71
CA SER A 32 14.22 -5.75 -13.52
C SER A 32 14.62 -6.86 -12.56
N GLY A 33 15.93 -7.04 -12.38
CA GLY A 33 16.46 -8.00 -11.41
C GLY A 33 16.03 -7.71 -9.97
N SER A 34 15.81 -6.44 -9.59
CA SER A 34 15.31 -6.10 -8.24
C SER A 34 13.85 -6.50 -8.04
N ILE A 35 13.01 -6.31 -9.06
CA ILE A 35 11.60 -6.75 -9.05
C ILE A 35 11.53 -8.27 -8.85
N VAL A 36 12.29 -9.02 -9.64
CA VAL A 36 12.33 -10.49 -9.56
C VAL A 36 12.81 -10.96 -8.18
N ARG A 37 13.85 -10.33 -7.63
CA ARG A 37 14.33 -10.63 -6.27
C ARG A 37 13.25 -10.37 -5.20
N ASN A 38 12.54 -9.25 -5.30
CA ASN A 38 11.48 -8.91 -4.35
C ASN A 38 10.29 -9.88 -4.43
N GLN A 39 9.90 -10.31 -5.63
CA GLN A 39 8.88 -11.35 -5.82
C GLN A 39 9.30 -12.69 -5.20
N ARG A 40 10.54 -13.13 -5.44
CA ARG A 40 11.08 -14.35 -4.82
C ARG A 40 11.08 -14.26 -3.30
N ARG A 41 11.56 -13.13 -2.75
CA ARG A 41 11.57 -12.89 -1.31
C ARG A 41 10.16 -12.94 -0.72
N MET A 42 9.21 -12.26 -1.36
CA MET A 42 7.80 -12.30 -0.94
C MET A 42 7.25 -13.73 -0.98
N ALA A 43 7.45 -14.48 -2.07
CA ALA A 43 6.98 -15.86 -2.20
C ALA A 43 7.53 -16.77 -1.09
N GLN A 44 8.84 -16.71 -0.85
CA GLN A 44 9.51 -17.51 0.17
C GLN A 44 8.99 -17.19 1.58
N ASN A 45 8.86 -15.91 1.92
CA ASN A 45 8.43 -15.51 3.25
C ASN A 45 6.94 -15.75 3.46
N THR A 46 6.10 -15.54 2.45
CA THR A 46 4.68 -15.94 2.49
C THR A 46 4.56 -17.45 2.70
N ARG A 47 5.34 -18.27 2.00
CA ARG A 47 5.34 -19.72 2.23
C ARG A 47 5.70 -20.06 3.69
N LYS A 48 6.81 -19.51 4.21
CA LYS A 48 7.21 -19.71 5.62
C LYS A 48 6.08 -19.33 6.59
N ARG A 49 5.44 -18.19 6.34
CA ARG A 49 4.31 -17.68 7.13
C ARG A 49 3.08 -18.61 7.08
N LEU A 50 2.81 -19.23 5.94
CA LEU A 50 1.67 -20.15 5.81
C LEU A 50 1.97 -21.53 6.41
N MET A 51 3.22 -21.99 6.37
CA MET A 51 3.62 -23.30 6.92
C MET A 51 3.46 -23.42 8.44
N VAL A 52 3.40 -22.31 9.17
CA VAL A 52 3.18 -22.31 10.63
C VAL A 52 1.70 -22.30 11.02
N ILE A 53 0.80 -22.16 10.06
CA ILE A 53 -0.65 -22.19 10.31
C ILE A 53 -1.06 -23.67 10.41
N PRO A 54 -1.69 -24.12 11.51
CA PRO A 54 -2.24 -25.47 11.59
C PRO A 54 -3.30 -25.69 10.51
N GLU A 55 -3.46 -26.93 10.05
CA GLU A 55 -4.40 -27.28 8.97
C GLU A 55 -5.85 -26.83 9.28
N ALA A 56 -6.29 -26.98 10.53
CA ALA A 56 -7.59 -26.49 11.00
C ALA A 56 -7.79 -24.96 10.82
N GLY A 57 -6.71 -24.21 10.64
CA GLY A 57 -6.72 -22.77 10.41
C GLY A 57 -6.73 -22.35 8.93
N TYR A 58 -6.65 -23.27 7.97
CA TYR A 58 -6.52 -22.92 6.55
C TYR A 58 -7.75 -22.20 5.97
N THR A 59 -8.93 -22.43 6.54
CA THR A 59 -10.17 -21.77 6.14
C THR A 59 -10.36 -20.42 6.81
N ASN A 60 -9.57 -20.11 7.84
CA ASN A 60 -9.69 -18.85 8.56
C ASN A 60 -8.96 -17.74 7.81
N PRO A 61 -9.50 -16.50 7.82
CA PRO A 61 -8.74 -15.35 7.35
C PRO A 61 -7.41 -15.24 8.12
N LEU A 62 -6.33 -14.90 7.40
CA LEU A 62 -5.06 -14.59 8.04
C LEU A 62 -5.26 -13.49 9.08
N ARG A 63 -4.67 -13.68 10.28
CA ARG A 63 -4.68 -12.67 11.36
C ARG A 63 -4.27 -11.29 10.85
N TYR A 64 -3.22 -11.24 10.03
CA TYR A 64 -2.80 -10.06 9.28
C TYR A 64 -3.00 -10.30 7.79
N ARG A 65 -3.93 -9.59 7.15
CA ARG A 65 -4.15 -9.75 5.71
C ARG A 65 -3.00 -9.13 4.92
N PHE A 66 -2.79 -9.56 3.68
CA PHE A 66 -1.83 -8.89 2.81
C PHE A 66 -2.20 -7.42 2.64
N ALA A 67 -1.26 -6.53 2.98
CA ALA A 67 -1.50 -5.10 2.99
C ALA A 67 -0.42 -4.31 2.25
N GLU A 68 -0.83 -3.15 1.75
CA GLU A 68 0.06 -2.05 1.37
C GLU A 68 -0.49 -0.79 2.04
N VAL A 69 0.42 0.04 2.53
CA VAL A 69 0.10 1.35 3.07
C VAL A 69 1.03 2.33 2.37
N GLY A 70 0.48 3.47 1.98
CA GLY A 70 1.25 4.56 1.41
C GLY A 70 0.51 5.88 1.58
N TYR A 71 1.28 6.96 1.61
CA TYR A 71 0.76 8.31 1.65
C TYR A 71 0.49 8.86 0.23
N SER A 72 -0.52 9.74 0.11
CA SER A 72 -0.73 10.51 -1.11
C SER A 72 -1.58 11.76 -0.87
N THR A 73 -1.17 12.89 -1.42
CA THR A 73 -1.98 14.12 -1.54
C THR A 73 -3.13 13.99 -2.55
N ARG A 74 -3.13 12.94 -3.38
CA ARG A 74 -4.14 12.65 -4.40
C ARG A 74 -4.66 11.22 -4.24
N SER A 75 -5.09 10.88 -3.02
CA SER A 75 -5.54 9.53 -2.63
C SER A 75 -6.54 8.94 -3.63
N GLN A 76 -7.57 9.70 -4.03
CA GLN A 76 -8.56 9.26 -5.02
C GLN A 76 -7.93 8.80 -6.34
N LYS A 77 -6.96 9.56 -6.88
CA LYS A 77 -6.25 9.22 -8.11
C LYS A 77 -5.38 7.97 -7.92
N ARG A 78 -4.69 7.86 -6.78
CA ARG A 78 -3.88 6.69 -6.43
C ARG A 78 -4.74 5.42 -6.32
N LEU A 79 -5.86 5.50 -5.61
CA LEU A 79 -6.82 4.39 -5.47
C LEU A 79 -7.39 3.98 -6.83
N LYS A 80 -7.83 4.95 -7.65
CA LYS A 80 -8.29 4.67 -9.03
C LYS A 80 -7.19 3.99 -9.87
N GLY A 81 -5.95 4.43 -9.73
CA GLY A 81 -4.78 3.80 -10.37
C GLY A 81 -4.60 2.35 -9.94
N HIS A 82 -4.60 2.08 -8.63
CA HIS A 82 -4.52 0.71 -8.10
C HIS A 82 -5.67 -0.18 -8.59
N LYS A 83 -6.91 0.34 -8.61
CA LYS A 83 -8.08 -0.42 -9.10
C LYS A 83 -7.99 -0.69 -10.61
N GLY A 84 -7.42 0.24 -11.36
CA GLY A 84 -7.20 0.15 -12.81
C GLY A 84 -5.89 -0.51 -13.22
N TYR A 85 -5.07 -1.01 -12.27
CA TYR A 85 -3.73 -1.55 -12.52
C TYR A 85 -2.79 -0.60 -13.26
N SER A 86 -3.01 0.70 -13.13
CA SER A 86 -2.20 1.76 -13.72
C SER A 86 -1.43 2.46 -12.62
N ASN A 87 -0.10 2.51 -12.77
CA ASN A 87 0.78 3.13 -11.78
C ASN A 87 0.66 2.50 -10.37
N SER A 88 0.40 1.19 -10.31
CA SER A 88 0.26 0.43 -9.07
C SER A 88 1.53 -0.36 -8.75
N ASN A 89 1.67 -0.78 -7.50
CA ASN A 89 2.78 -1.62 -7.06
C ASN A 89 2.78 -2.96 -7.84
N TYR A 90 3.93 -3.33 -8.40
CA TYR A 90 4.08 -4.53 -9.21
C TYR A 90 3.80 -5.83 -8.42
N LEU A 91 4.07 -5.87 -7.11
CA LEU A 91 3.79 -7.02 -6.25
C LEU A 91 2.29 -7.23 -6.06
N MET A 92 1.55 -6.14 -5.88
CA MET A 92 0.07 -6.16 -5.81
C MET A 92 -0.53 -6.73 -7.09
N ASN A 93 -0.07 -6.24 -8.25
CA ASN A 93 -0.52 -6.72 -9.56
C ASN A 93 -0.18 -8.21 -9.76
N TRP A 94 1.06 -8.59 -9.43
CA TRP A 94 1.54 -9.96 -9.55
C TRP A 94 0.74 -10.94 -8.70
N MET A 95 0.50 -10.60 -7.42
CA MET A 95 -0.30 -11.44 -6.52
C MET A 95 -1.74 -11.59 -7.01
N GLU A 96 -2.37 -10.50 -7.45
CA GLU A 96 -3.74 -10.58 -7.97
C GLU A 96 -3.81 -11.41 -9.27
N ALA A 97 -2.79 -11.32 -10.13
CA ALA A 97 -2.70 -12.16 -11.33
C ALA A 97 -2.61 -13.65 -10.98
N ILE A 98 -1.82 -14.02 -9.97
CA ILE A 98 -1.75 -15.40 -9.47
C ILE A 98 -3.14 -15.86 -9.00
N PHE A 99 -3.80 -15.10 -8.14
CA PHE A 99 -5.13 -15.49 -7.63
C PHE A 99 -6.17 -15.62 -8.74
N ARG A 100 -6.08 -14.80 -9.80
CA ARG A 100 -6.97 -14.94 -10.97
C ARG A 100 -6.73 -16.24 -11.72
N VAL A 101 -5.48 -16.66 -11.90
CA VAL A 101 -5.14 -17.93 -12.54
C VAL A 101 -5.61 -19.10 -11.67
N VAL A 102 -5.30 -19.09 -10.38
CA VAL A 102 -5.72 -20.14 -9.43
C VAL A 102 -7.24 -20.26 -9.38
N PHE A 103 -7.98 -19.14 -9.41
CA PHE A 103 -9.44 -19.14 -9.49
C PHE A 103 -9.93 -19.74 -10.82
N ALA A 104 -9.35 -19.35 -11.96
CA ALA A 104 -9.73 -19.87 -13.27
C ALA A 104 -9.48 -21.38 -13.40
N MET A 105 -8.49 -21.92 -12.68
CA MET A 105 -8.22 -23.36 -12.60
C MET A 105 -9.19 -24.12 -11.68
N GLY A 106 -10.09 -23.44 -10.97
CA GLY A 106 -11.02 -24.08 -10.02
C GLY A 106 -10.41 -24.41 -8.66
N ASN A 107 -9.16 -24.01 -8.39
CA ASN A 107 -8.47 -24.32 -7.13
C ASN A 107 -8.95 -23.46 -5.95
N VAL A 108 -9.68 -22.36 -6.20
CA VAL A 108 -10.32 -21.54 -5.16
C VAL A 108 -11.75 -21.20 -5.56
N LYS A 109 -12.66 -21.19 -4.58
CA LYS A 109 -14.10 -20.96 -4.79
C LYS A 109 -14.48 -19.49 -5.00
N SER A 110 -13.57 -18.55 -4.74
CA SER A 110 -13.88 -17.12 -4.78
C SER A 110 -12.77 -16.31 -5.42
N ARG A 111 -13.16 -15.22 -6.10
CA ARG A 111 -12.23 -14.24 -6.64
C ARG A 111 -11.68 -13.39 -5.51
N TYR A 112 -10.36 -13.24 -5.49
CA TYR A 112 -9.68 -12.31 -4.60
C TYR A 112 -9.45 -10.98 -5.32
N PHE A 113 -9.76 -9.88 -4.65
CA PHE A 113 -9.54 -8.53 -5.13
C PHE A 113 -9.03 -7.65 -4.00
N MET A 114 -8.22 -6.66 -4.37
CA MET A 114 -7.69 -5.70 -3.40
C MET A 114 -8.80 -4.73 -2.98
N LYS A 115 -9.02 -4.63 -1.67
CA LYS A 115 -9.86 -3.59 -1.08
C LYS A 115 -9.01 -2.38 -0.75
N GLN A 116 -9.58 -1.19 -0.89
CA GLN A 116 -8.87 0.08 -0.83
C GLN A 116 -9.63 1.04 0.08
N TYR A 117 -8.92 1.69 0.99
CA TYR A 117 -9.49 2.55 2.01
C TYR A 117 -8.59 3.77 2.25
N VAL A 118 -9.19 4.90 2.62
CA VAL A 118 -8.48 6.00 3.28
C VAL A 118 -8.66 5.80 4.78
N ILE A 119 -7.56 5.65 5.51
CA ILE A 119 -7.58 5.25 6.93
C ILE A 119 -7.00 6.30 7.88
N CYS A 120 -6.32 7.31 7.34
CA CYS A 120 -5.71 8.40 8.12
C CYS A 120 -5.65 9.66 7.26
N ILE A 121 -5.93 10.80 7.88
CA ILE A 121 -5.80 12.13 7.29
C ILE A 121 -4.63 12.83 7.96
N CYS A 122 -3.56 13.07 7.20
CA CYS A 122 -2.40 13.79 7.68
C CYS A 122 -2.67 15.29 7.55
N SER A 123 -2.55 16.03 8.66
CA SER A 123 -2.69 17.49 8.70
C SER A 123 -1.35 18.23 8.62
N GLN A 124 -0.22 17.53 8.63
CA GLN A 124 1.12 18.09 8.53
C GLN A 124 2.00 17.16 7.69
N SER A 125 3.06 17.72 7.11
CA SER A 125 4.02 16.96 6.30
C SER A 125 4.67 15.82 7.09
N SER A 126 5.08 16.08 8.34
CA SER A 126 5.67 15.10 9.26
C SER A 126 4.74 13.90 9.53
N HIS A 127 3.43 14.13 9.60
CA HIS A 127 2.45 13.07 9.84
C HIS A 127 2.43 12.03 8.72
N SER A 128 2.77 12.41 7.48
CA SER A 128 2.77 11.47 6.34
C SER A 128 3.72 10.29 6.57
N SER A 129 4.98 10.57 6.91
CA SER A 129 5.99 9.55 7.18
C SER A 129 5.70 8.77 8.45
N GLN A 130 5.27 9.45 9.52
CA GLN A 130 4.93 8.82 10.80
C GLN A 130 3.74 7.85 10.63
N ALA A 131 2.68 8.29 9.96
CA ALA A 131 1.52 7.46 9.70
C ALA A 131 1.88 6.26 8.81
N GLU A 132 2.68 6.45 7.76
CA GLU A 132 3.12 5.34 6.91
C GLU A 132 3.91 4.29 7.70
N ILE A 133 4.86 4.72 8.55
CA ILE A 133 5.66 3.83 9.41
C ILE A 133 4.78 3.07 10.41
N LEU A 134 3.90 3.77 11.11
CA LEU A 134 3.02 3.18 12.11
C LEU A 134 2.06 2.17 11.47
N LEU A 135 1.35 2.59 10.42
CA LEU A 135 0.30 1.80 9.80
C LEU A 135 0.85 0.59 9.04
N ILE A 136 2.01 0.70 8.39
CA ILE A 136 2.63 -0.48 7.77
C ILE A 136 3.11 -1.48 8.83
N GLY A 137 3.58 -0.99 9.97
CA GLY A 137 3.98 -1.83 11.11
C GLY A 137 2.77 -2.58 11.67
N LEU A 138 1.69 -1.88 11.98
CA LEU A 138 0.43 -2.47 12.46
C LEU A 138 -0.18 -3.47 11.48
N ALA A 139 -0.07 -3.19 10.18
CA ALA A 139 -0.55 -4.07 9.13
C ALA A 139 0.40 -5.26 8.85
N GLU A 140 1.60 -5.26 9.44
CA GLU A 140 2.68 -6.21 9.12
C GLU A 140 2.97 -6.24 7.60
N GLY A 141 2.81 -5.13 6.88
CA GLY A 141 2.67 -5.10 5.42
C GLY A 141 3.96 -5.25 4.59
N TYR A 142 5.05 -5.74 5.18
CA TYR A 142 6.33 -5.88 4.50
C TYR A 142 6.44 -7.19 3.70
N ILE A 143 7.35 -7.24 2.73
CA ILE A 143 7.72 -8.51 2.08
C ILE A 143 8.66 -9.35 2.96
N GLY A 144 9.30 -8.72 3.95
CA GLY A 144 10.29 -9.36 4.83
C GLY A 144 9.70 -10.45 5.72
N ASN A 145 8.46 -10.24 6.17
CA ASN A 145 7.67 -11.17 6.98
C ASN A 145 6.58 -11.90 6.15
N GLY A 146 6.51 -11.67 4.83
CA GLY A 146 5.44 -12.20 3.97
C GLY A 146 4.06 -11.65 4.32
N GLY A 147 4.00 -10.45 4.88
CA GLY A 147 2.76 -9.83 5.36
C GLY A 147 2.15 -8.83 4.40
N GLY A 148 2.86 -8.38 3.37
CA GLY A 148 2.28 -7.47 2.38
C GLY A 148 3.16 -7.18 1.17
N PHE A 149 2.99 -5.97 0.63
CA PHE A 149 3.57 -5.56 -0.66
C PHE A 149 4.63 -4.46 -0.52
N SER A 150 4.97 -4.07 0.71
CA SER A 150 6.01 -3.07 0.97
C SER A 150 7.40 -3.71 0.93
N HIS A 151 8.24 -3.26 0.00
CA HIS A 151 9.61 -3.74 -0.19
C HIS A 151 10.69 -2.69 0.15
N CYS A 152 10.26 -1.47 0.45
CA CYS A 152 11.10 -0.37 0.91
C CYS A 152 10.68 0.01 2.33
N SER A 153 11.57 0.57 3.14
CA SER A 153 11.20 1.09 4.45
C SER A 153 10.17 2.21 4.29
N ALA A 154 9.12 2.18 5.10
CA ALA A 154 8.15 3.28 5.17
C ALA A 154 8.81 4.60 5.59
N GLY A 155 8.18 5.71 5.22
CA GLY A 155 8.63 7.06 5.53
C GLY A 155 9.72 7.60 4.60
N ARG A 156 10.26 6.79 3.67
CA ARG A 156 11.22 7.27 2.67
C ARG A 156 10.56 7.92 1.44
N SER A 157 9.32 7.57 1.12
CA SER A 157 8.62 7.99 -0.10
C SER A 157 7.67 9.16 0.16
N GLY A 158 8.21 10.21 0.79
CA GLY A 158 7.46 11.39 1.27
C GLY A 158 7.39 12.56 0.30
N ASP A 159 7.97 12.48 -0.91
CA ASP A 159 8.09 13.63 -1.83
C ASP A 159 6.76 14.34 -2.09
N SER A 160 5.65 13.59 -2.14
CA SER A 160 4.33 14.18 -2.34
C SER A 160 3.86 15.06 -1.17
N ALA A 161 4.32 14.79 0.07
CA ALA A 161 4.03 15.63 1.23
C ALA A 161 4.71 17.00 1.11
N LEU A 162 5.91 17.07 0.53
CA LEU A 162 6.63 18.31 0.28
C LEU A 162 5.95 19.20 -0.77
N THR A 163 5.11 18.60 -1.64
CA THR A 163 4.37 19.33 -2.68
C THR A 163 3.00 19.84 -2.22
N ALA A 164 2.57 19.50 -1.00
CA ALA A 164 1.32 19.99 -0.45
C ALA A 164 1.48 21.45 0.02
N THR A 165 0.50 22.28 -0.33
CA THR A 165 0.46 23.68 0.13
C THR A 165 -0.03 23.76 1.56
N GLU A 166 0.32 24.84 2.26
CA GLU A 166 -0.19 25.14 3.60
C GLU A 166 -1.73 25.16 3.65
N ILE A 167 -2.38 25.73 2.62
CA ILE A 167 -3.83 25.70 2.46
C ILE A 167 -4.35 24.25 2.42
N GLY A 168 -3.64 23.36 1.73
CA GLY A 168 -3.98 21.93 1.68
C GLY A 168 -3.91 21.27 3.06
N TRP A 169 -2.86 21.55 3.83
CA TRP A 169 -2.69 21.05 5.19
C TRP A 169 -3.76 21.58 6.14
N ASN A 170 -4.08 22.87 6.07
CA ASN A 170 -5.13 23.48 6.88
C ASN A 170 -6.51 22.87 6.61
N ARG A 171 -6.83 22.59 5.34
CA ARG A 171 -8.07 21.89 4.97
C ARG A 171 -8.09 20.46 5.51
N ALA A 172 -6.97 19.74 5.43
CA ALA A 172 -6.86 18.40 6.00
C ALA A 172 -7.04 18.42 7.53
N ALA A 173 -6.47 19.42 8.21
CA ALA A 173 -6.63 19.63 9.64
C ALA A 173 -8.09 19.92 10.02
N GLN A 174 -8.74 20.84 9.32
CA GLN A 174 -10.17 21.17 9.52
C GLN A 174 -11.04 19.93 9.34
N TYR A 175 -10.84 19.19 8.24
CA TYR A 175 -11.58 17.96 7.99
C TYR A 175 -11.35 16.93 9.09
N ALA A 176 -10.12 16.75 9.56
CA ALA A 176 -9.82 15.83 10.65
C ALA A 176 -10.52 16.23 11.96
N VAL A 177 -10.59 17.52 12.29
CA VAL A 177 -11.30 18.00 13.49
C VAL A 177 -12.82 17.81 13.38
N GLU A 178 -13.39 18.06 12.19
CA GLU A 178 -14.83 17.97 11.97
C GLU A 178 -15.34 16.53 11.90
N TRP A 179 -14.59 15.64 11.25
CA TRP A 179 -15.07 14.31 10.86
C TRP A 179 -14.42 13.16 11.64
N SER A 180 -13.55 13.44 12.61
CA SER A 180 -12.96 12.43 13.48
C SER A 180 -13.16 12.77 14.96
N GLN A 181 -12.81 11.83 15.83
CA GLN A 181 -12.83 12.03 17.29
C GLN A 181 -11.74 12.99 17.79
N LEU A 182 -10.94 13.58 16.90
CA LEU A 182 -9.83 14.47 17.27
C LEU A 182 -10.30 15.64 18.13
N ARG A 183 -11.49 16.22 17.86
CA ARG A 183 -12.04 17.31 18.68
C ARG A 183 -12.25 16.89 20.14
N GLU A 184 -12.79 15.70 20.35
CA GLU A 184 -13.04 15.15 21.69
C GLU A 184 -11.73 14.80 22.39
N SER A 185 -10.78 14.18 21.69
CA SER A 185 -9.46 13.85 22.23
C SER A 185 -8.69 15.11 22.65
N LEU A 186 -8.68 16.16 21.82
CA LEU A 186 -8.05 17.43 22.15
C LEU A 186 -8.68 18.10 23.37
N ALA A 187 -10.01 17.99 23.54
CA ALA A 187 -10.68 18.52 24.72
C ALA A 187 -10.28 17.77 26.00
N LYS A 188 -10.15 16.44 25.93
CA LYS A 188 -9.68 15.60 27.04
C LYS A 188 -8.23 15.90 27.41
N ASP A 189 -7.34 16.01 26.42
CA ASP A 189 -5.93 16.31 26.66
C ASP A 189 -5.75 17.65 27.36
N ARG A 190 -6.47 18.70 26.91
CA ARG A 190 -6.44 20.02 27.56
C ARG A 190 -6.93 19.99 29.00
N ALA A 191 -7.96 19.19 29.29
CA ALA A 191 -8.47 19.01 30.66
C ALA A 191 -7.43 18.32 31.55
N LEU A 192 -6.75 17.29 31.03
CA LEU A 192 -5.67 16.58 31.73
C LEU A 192 -4.45 17.47 31.96
N GLU A 193 -4.06 18.30 31.00
CA GLU A 193 -2.96 19.27 31.17
C GLU A 193 -3.28 20.29 32.27
N LYS A 194 -4.51 20.80 32.31
CA LYS A 194 -4.94 21.72 33.36
C LYS A 194 -4.84 21.07 34.74
N GLN A 195 -5.27 19.82 34.88
CA GLN A 195 -5.15 19.05 36.14
C GLN A 195 -3.71 18.74 36.56
N ARG A 196 -2.75 18.67 35.63
CA ARG A 196 -1.33 18.41 35.96
C ARG A 196 -0.58 19.66 36.40
N ASN A 197 -1.12 20.84 36.08
CA ASN A 197 -0.51 22.14 36.38
C ASN A 197 -1.16 22.82 37.60
N GLU A 198 -2.16 22.18 38.22
CA GLU A 198 -2.79 22.53 39.50
C GLU A 198 -2.23 21.62 40.61
#